data_AF-A0A1X7V9Q9-F1
#
_entry.id   AF-A0A1X7V9Q9-F1
#
_cell.length_a   1.000
_cell.length_b   1.000
_cell.length_c   1.000
_cell.angle_alpha   90.00
_cell.angle_beta   90.00
_cell.angle_gamma   90.00
#
_symmetry.space_group_name_H-M   'P 1'
#
loop_
_entity.id
_entity.type
_entity.pdbx_description
1 polymer ?
#
loop_
_entity_poly.entity_id
_entity_poly.type
_entity_poly.pdbx_seq_one_letter_code
_entity_poly.pdbx_strand_id
1 'polypeptide(L)'
;MSQAIGVLREPLFQIELEQSKTKDKLDWTSLRGSDRKMLLNELPPKLVHDFKVIHEMIGISNPTDDQIHAVQSEWIQDFLKFPYDGYSKSNVTPYMHVMGYHIPHLIKCHAGVKRFSGQGVEKNYHCTRKQSLTSNHQDAASDILLTDSRVEELQHGTRAKRK
;
A
#
# COMPACT_ATOMS: atom_id res chain seq x y z
N MET A 1 38.99 -7.65 29.98
CA MET A 1 39.11 -6.44 29.15
C MET A 1 38.18 -6.61 27.96
N SER A 2 37.36 -5.58 27.70
CA SER A 2 36.34 -5.51 26.66
C SER A 2 36.92 -5.56 25.25
N GLN A 3 36.19 -6.16 24.30
CA GLN A 3 35.95 -5.53 23.00
C GLN A 3 34.60 -6.00 22.45
N ALA A 4 33.67 -5.05 22.35
CA ALA A 4 32.37 -5.20 21.71
C ALA A 4 32.51 -5.09 20.19
N ILE A 5 31.87 -5.98 19.45
CA ILE A 5 31.57 -5.80 18.03
C ILE A 5 30.05 -5.95 17.89
N GLY A 6 29.43 -4.84 17.48
CA GLY A 6 27.99 -4.60 17.59
C GLY A 6 27.13 -5.63 16.87
N VAL A 7 26.18 -6.17 17.63
CA VAL A 7 25.02 -6.87 17.07
C VAL A 7 23.95 -5.81 16.85
N LEU A 8 23.79 -5.35 15.60
CA LEU A 8 22.60 -4.61 15.18
C LEU A 8 21.44 -5.61 15.11
N ARG A 9 20.76 -5.79 16.24
CA ARG A 9 19.46 -6.47 16.33
C ARG A 9 18.39 -5.46 15.97
N GLU A 10 17.96 -5.48 14.71
CA GLU A 10 16.68 -4.93 14.28
C GLU A 10 15.68 -6.11 14.25
N PRO A 11 14.66 -6.16 15.11
CA PRO A 11 13.61 -7.16 14.97
C PRO A 11 12.32 -6.51 14.46
N LEU A 12 11.62 -7.29 13.62
CA LEU A 12 10.25 -7.11 13.13
C LEU A 12 10.05 -6.20 11.93
N PHE A 13 10.43 -6.70 10.76
CA PHE A 13 9.51 -7.36 9.81
C PHE A 13 10.31 -8.41 9.02
N GLN A 14 10.73 -9.49 9.68
CA GLN A 14 11.04 -10.72 8.95
C GLN A 14 9.69 -11.36 8.63
N ILE A 15 9.16 -11.00 7.47
CA ILE A 15 8.11 -11.79 6.82
C ILE A 15 8.77 -13.17 6.62
N GLU A 16 8.35 -14.17 7.40
CA GLU A 16 8.73 -15.56 7.16
C GLU A 16 8.15 -15.96 5.79
N LEU A 17 8.99 -15.78 4.77
CA LEU A 17 8.79 -16.25 3.43
C LEU A 17 8.89 -17.78 3.44
N GLU A 18 7.84 -18.43 2.95
CA GLU A 18 7.75 -19.88 2.84
C GLU A 18 8.96 -20.45 2.10
N GLN A 19 9.63 -21.43 2.71
CA GLN A 19 10.90 -21.98 2.24
C GLN A 19 10.71 -22.70 0.89
N SER A 20 11.11 -22.07 -0.22
CA SER A 20 11.50 -22.85 -1.40
C SER A 20 12.93 -23.37 -1.17
N LYS A 21 13.07 -24.69 -1.10
CA LYS A 21 14.36 -25.38 -0.91
C LYS A 21 15.27 -25.19 -2.13
N THR A 22 15.95 -24.04 -2.20
CA THR A 22 17.14 -23.89 -3.05
C THR A 22 18.08 -22.84 -2.47
N LYS A 23 19.15 -23.32 -1.81
CA LYS A 23 20.44 -22.67 -1.51
C LYS A 23 20.42 -21.23 -0.99
N ASP A 24 20.58 -21.09 0.34
CA ASP A 24 21.31 -20.05 1.10
C ASP A 24 21.29 -18.57 0.63
N LYS A 25 20.28 -18.17 -0.14
CA LYS A 25 20.14 -16.80 -0.62
C LYS A 25 18.77 -16.31 -0.20
N LEU A 26 18.75 -15.38 0.76
CA LEU A 26 17.54 -14.63 1.12
C LEU A 26 17.14 -13.83 -0.12
N ASP A 27 16.04 -14.25 -0.75
CA ASP A 27 15.46 -13.57 -1.89
C ASP A 27 14.37 -12.62 -1.39
N TRP A 28 14.65 -11.32 -1.49
CA TRP A 28 13.71 -10.27 -1.10
C TRP A 28 12.62 -10.15 -2.16
N THR A 29 11.57 -10.97 -2.05
CA THR A 29 10.42 -10.86 -2.94
C THR A 29 9.37 -9.93 -2.34
N SER A 30 8.84 -9.03 -3.17
CA SER A 30 7.76 -8.13 -2.76
C SER A 30 6.53 -8.96 -2.42
N LEU A 31 5.91 -8.69 -1.26
CA LEU A 31 4.71 -9.39 -0.81
C LEU A 31 3.61 -9.33 -1.89
N ARG A 32 3.27 -10.46 -2.51
CA ARG A 32 2.27 -10.51 -3.59
C ARG A 32 0.88 -10.77 -3.00
N GLY A 33 -0.14 -10.56 -3.83
CA GLY A 33 -1.55 -10.62 -3.40
C GLY A 33 -1.99 -11.95 -2.79
N SER A 34 -1.37 -13.08 -3.15
CA SER A 34 -1.60 -14.40 -2.54
C SER A 34 -1.03 -14.47 -1.12
N ASP A 35 0.22 -14.03 -0.94
CA ASP A 35 0.99 -14.18 0.29
C ASP A 35 0.44 -13.22 1.36
N ARG A 36 -0.01 -12.04 0.92
CA ARG A 36 -0.77 -11.10 1.76
C ARG A 36 -2.02 -11.76 2.35
N LYS A 37 -2.76 -12.55 1.57
CA LYS A 37 -3.99 -13.20 2.06
C LYS A 37 -3.70 -14.27 3.11
N MET A 38 -2.61 -15.02 2.95
CA MET A 38 -2.20 -16.02 3.93
C MET A 38 -1.78 -15.36 5.25
N LEU A 39 -0.95 -14.31 5.20
CA LEU A 39 -0.53 -13.57 6.39
C LEU A 39 -1.69 -12.93 7.16
N LEU A 40 -2.72 -12.44 6.45
CA LEU A 40 -3.89 -11.85 7.10
C LEU A 40 -4.75 -12.87 7.87
N ASN A 41 -4.65 -14.17 7.56
CA ASN A 41 -5.40 -15.22 8.27
C ASN A 41 -4.75 -15.61 9.61
N GLU A 42 -3.43 -15.45 9.73
CA GLU A 42 -2.67 -15.80 10.95
C GLU A 42 -2.67 -14.67 12.00
N LEU A 43 -3.16 -13.49 11.63
CA LEU A 43 -3.18 -12.33 12.52
C LEU A 43 -4.38 -12.37 13.50
N PRO A 44 -4.21 -11.81 14.72
CA PRO A 44 -5.30 -11.72 15.68
C PRO A 44 -6.56 -11.05 15.08
N PRO A 45 -7.75 -11.69 15.18
CA PRO A 45 -8.96 -11.21 14.50
C PRO A 45 -9.33 -9.76 14.80
N LYS A 46 -9.10 -9.31 16.04
CA LYS A 46 -9.35 -7.93 16.47
C LYS A 46 -8.48 -6.92 15.71
N LEU A 47 -7.17 -7.20 15.59
CA LEU A 47 -6.25 -6.31 14.87
C LEU A 47 -6.57 -6.24 13.38
N VAL A 48 -6.99 -7.37 12.79
CA VAL A 48 -7.39 -7.43 11.38
C VAL A 48 -8.69 -6.64 11.17
N HIS A 49 -9.65 -6.77 12.08
CA HIS A 49 -10.90 -6.02 12.04
C HIS A 49 -10.65 -4.51 12.10
N ASP A 50 -9.89 -4.04 13.10
CA ASP A 50 -9.63 -2.60 13.28
C ASP A 50 -8.84 -2.02 12.10
N PHE A 51 -7.87 -2.77 11.58
CA PHE A 51 -7.17 -2.41 10.35
C PHE A 51 -8.11 -2.28 9.15
N LYS A 52 -9.04 -3.23 8.96
CA LYS A 52 -10.02 -3.18 7.86
C LYS A 52 -10.91 -1.94 7.97
N VAL A 53 -11.39 -1.63 9.17
CA VAL A 53 -12.24 -0.44 9.42
C VAL A 53 -11.50 0.85 9.03
N ILE A 54 -10.26 1.04 9.47
CA ILE A 54 -9.45 2.21 9.09
C ILE A 54 -9.20 2.22 7.58
N HIS A 55 -8.86 1.06 7.00
CA HIS A 55 -8.53 0.95 5.59
C HIS A 55 -9.73 1.24 4.67
N GLU A 56 -10.93 0.77 5.03
CA GLU A 56 -12.16 1.05 4.28
C GLU A 56 -12.50 2.54 4.30
N MET A 57 -12.28 3.22 5.44
CA MET A 57 -12.49 4.67 5.56
C MET A 57 -11.65 5.51 4.59
N ILE A 58 -10.42 5.07 4.29
CA ILE A 58 -9.57 5.77 3.30
C ILE A 58 -10.28 5.86 1.94
N GLY A 59 -11.15 4.89 1.62
CA GLY A 59 -11.91 4.81 0.38
C GLY A 59 -13.17 5.67 0.34
N ILE A 60 -13.57 6.29 1.45
CA ILE A 60 -14.80 7.09 1.58
C ILE A 60 -14.51 8.56 1.24
N SER A 61 -15.40 9.15 0.45
CA SER A 61 -15.40 10.60 0.16
C SER A 61 -16.41 11.29 1.06
N ASN A 62 -16.02 12.43 1.64
CA ASN A 62 -16.86 13.25 2.54
C ASN A 62 -17.51 12.46 3.70
N PRO A 63 -16.73 11.76 4.55
CA PRO A 63 -17.29 11.03 5.67
C PRO A 63 -17.88 11.96 6.74
N THR A 64 -18.96 11.50 7.37
CA THR A 64 -19.62 12.21 8.49
C THR A 64 -18.78 12.12 9.77
N ASP A 65 -18.93 13.06 10.69
CA ASP A 65 -18.20 13.07 11.97
C ASP A 65 -18.41 11.77 12.78
N ASP A 66 -19.61 11.19 12.74
CA ASP A 66 -19.91 9.87 13.35
C ASP A 66 -19.07 8.74 12.77
N GLN A 67 -18.83 8.75 11.45
CA GLN A 67 -18.00 7.75 10.76
C GLN A 67 -16.53 7.94 11.13
N ILE A 68 -16.08 9.18 11.33
CA ILE A 68 -14.71 9.50 11.74
C ILE A 68 -14.50 9.06 13.21
N HIS A 69 -15.47 9.32 14.08
CA HIS A 69 -15.38 8.96 15.49
C HIS A 69 -15.42 7.45 15.72
N ALA A 70 -16.15 6.70 14.90
CA ALA A 70 -16.16 5.23 14.93
C ALA A 70 -14.79 4.61 14.57
N VAL A 71 -13.88 5.38 13.98
CA VAL A 71 -12.57 4.92 13.49
C VAL A 71 -11.39 5.51 14.26
N GLN A 72 -11.66 6.34 15.27
CA GLN A 72 -10.68 6.53 16.34
C GLN A 72 -10.50 5.21 17.07
N SER A 73 -9.64 4.36 16.51
CA SER A 73 -9.39 3.04 17.03
C SER A 73 -8.22 3.09 18.00
N GLU A 74 -8.33 2.28 19.04
CA GLU A 74 -7.20 1.97 19.91
C GLU A 74 -6.26 0.93 19.26
N TRP A 75 -6.22 0.81 17.92
CA TRP A 75 -5.56 -0.29 17.22
C TRP A 75 -4.10 -0.48 17.64
N ILE A 76 -3.35 0.61 17.81
CA ILE A 76 -1.96 0.54 18.30
C ILE A 76 -1.90 0.12 19.77
N GLN A 77 -2.83 0.56 20.61
CA GLN A 77 -2.88 0.11 22.01
C GLN A 77 -3.25 -1.37 22.09
N ASP A 78 -4.19 -1.82 21.27
CA ASP A 78 -4.57 -3.22 21.18
C ASP A 78 -3.43 -4.08 20.63
N PHE A 79 -2.67 -3.58 19.67
CA PHE A 79 -1.44 -4.23 19.21
C PHE A 79 -0.47 -4.45 20.36
N LEU A 80 -0.27 -3.47 21.23
CA LEU A 80 0.66 -3.57 22.38
C LEU A 80 0.15 -4.45 23.53
N LYS A 81 -1.15 -4.79 23.57
CA LYS A 81 -1.74 -5.63 24.62
C LYS A 81 -1.48 -7.12 24.39
N PHE A 82 -1.06 -7.53 23.20
CA PHE A 82 -0.83 -8.95 22.91
C PHE A 82 0.43 -9.47 23.63
N PRO A 83 0.35 -10.63 24.31
CA PRO A 83 1.44 -11.15 25.13
C PRO A 83 2.52 -11.90 24.33
N TYR A 84 2.46 -11.87 23.00
CA TYR A 84 3.38 -12.61 22.13
C TYR A 84 4.60 -11.78 21.75
N ASP A 85 5.71 -12.48 21.54
CA ASP A 85 6.92 -11.87 21.02
C ASP A 85 6.62 -11.21 19.66
N GLY A 86 6.91 -9.92 19.56
CA GLY A 86 6.64 -9.13 18.37
C GLY A 86 5.63 -8.00 18.54
N TYR A 87 4.82 -8.05 19.59
CA TYR A 87 3.78 -7.05 19.83
C TYR A 87 4.28 -5.96 20.79
N SER A 88 5.34 -5.26 20.38
CA SER A 88 6.01 -4.23 21.19
C SER A 88 6.14 -2.90 20.45
N LYS A 89 6.41 -1.82 21.20
CA LYS A 89 6.52 -0.47 20.64
C LYS A 89 7.60 -0.33 19.56
N SER A 90 8.69 -1.10 19.64
CA SER A 90 9.75 -1.07 18.63
C SER A 90 9.28 -1.56 17.26
N ASN A 91 8.19 -2.32 17.21
CA ASN A 91 7.71 -3.00 16.01
C ASN A 91 6.51 -2.28 15.39
N VAL A 92 6.12 -1.14 15.96
CA VAL A 92 5.13 -0.25 15.36
C VAL A 92 5.78 0.43 14.16
N THR A 93 5.35 0.03 12.96
CA THR A 93 5.87 0.64 11.73
C THR A 93 5.40 2.09 11.59
N PRO A 94 6.12 2.90 10.79
CA PRO A 94 5.63 4.21 10.38
C PRO A 94 4.23 4.14 9.76
N TYR A 95 3.91 3.12 8.97
CA TYR A 95 2.58 2.93 8.39
C TYR A 95 1.51 2.65 9.45
N MET A 96 1.81 1.83 10.45
CA MET A 96 0.89 1.59 11.57
C MET A 96 0.61 2.89 12.33
N HIS A 97 1.65 3.66 12.60
CA HIS A 97 1.53 4.96 13.28
C HIS A 97 0.69 5.96 12.46
N VAL A 98 0.97 6.08 11.15
CA VAL A 98 0.20 6.95 10.25
C VAL A 98 -1.27 6.53 10.19
N MET A 99 -1.54 5.23 10.03
CA MET A 99 -2.89 4.69 9.97
C MET A 99 -3.68 4.92 11.25
N GLY A 100 -3.07 4.68 12.42
CA GLY A 100 -3.76 4.82 13.71
C GLY A 100 -4.00 6.26 14.16
N TYR A 101 -3.04 7.17 13.90
CA TYR A 101 -3.09 8.53 14.47
C TYR A 101 -3.38 9.62 13.43
N HIS A 102 -2.85 9.49 12.21
CA HIS A 102 -2.86 10.58 11.24
C HIS A 102 -4.00 10.46 10.24
N ILE A 103 -4.36 9.25 9.81
CA ILE A 103 -5.45 9.04 8.84
C ILE A 103 -6.80 9.60 9.32
N PRO A 104 -7.29 9.33 10.55
CA PRO A 104 -8.55 9.91 11.02
C PRO A 104 -8.53 11.45 11.01
N HIS A 105 -7.39 12.04 11.40
CA HIS A 105 -7.20 13.50 11.38
C HIS A 105 -7.21 14.06 9.95
N LEU A 106 -6.48 13.43 9.02
CA LEU A 106 -6.44 13.84 7.61
C LEU A 106 -7.79 13.72 6.93
N ILE A 107 -8.56 12.67 7.24
CA ILE A 107 -9.93 12.49 6.76
C ILE A 107 -10.80 13.66 7.20
N LYS A 108 -10.71 14.06 8.48
CA LYS A 108 -11.44 15.19 9.05
C LYS A 108 -11.07 16.52 8.38
N CYS A 109 -9.78 16.76 8.16
CA CYS A 109 -9.29 18.02 7.59
C CYS A 109 -9.60 18.17 6.10
N HIS A 110 -9.69 17.07 5.35
CA HIS A 110 -9.75 17.11 3.88
C HIS A 110 -11.02 16.49 3.28
N ALA A 111 -12.01 16.14 4.12
CA ALA A 111 -13.24 15.47 3.72
C ALA A 111 -12.96 14.15 2.96
N GLY A 112 -12.01 13.37 3.49
CA GLY A 112 -11.54 12.12 2.90
C GLY A 112 -10.13 12.23 2.29
N VAL A 113 -9.44 11.08 2.22
CA VAL A 113 -8.02 11.01 1.82
C VAL A 113 -7.81 10.33 0.46
N LYS A 114 -8.82 9.60 -0.05
CA LYS A 114 -8.76 8.88 -1.34
C LYS A 114 -8.26 9.73 -2.50
N ARG A 115 -8.64 11.00 -2.54
CA ARG A 115 -8.26 11.97 -3.58
C ARG A 115 -6.74 12.18 -3.68
N PHE A 116 -6.00 11.89 -2.61
CA PHE A 116 -4.54 11.98 -2.56
C PHE A 116 -3.84 10.65 -2.82
N SER A 117 -4.58 9.59 -3.21
CA SER A 117 -3.97 8.30 -3.48
C SER A 117 -3.13 8.32 -4.77
N GLY A 118 -1.98 7.63 -4.74
CA GLY A 118 -1.09 7.47 -5.89
C GLY A 118 -1.60 6.49 -6.96
N GLN A 119 -2.75 5.84 -6.76
CA GLN A 119 -3.26 4.79 -7.67
C GLN A 119 -3.41 5.28 -9.11
N GLY A 120 -3.83 6.53 -9.30
CA GLY A 120 -3.93 7.14 -10.63
C GLY A 120 -2.57 7.26 -11.32
N VAL A 121 -1.54 7.63 -10.57
CA VAL A 121 -0.16 7.78 -11.07
C VAL A 121 0.43 6.41 -11.41
N GLU A 122 0.24 5.40 -10.56
CA GLU A 122 0.70 4.04 -10.83
C GLU A 122 0.04 3.42 -12.05
N LYS A 123 -1.27 3.65 -12.22
CA LYS A 123 -2.00 3.22 -13.43
C LYS A 123 -1.47 3.93 -14.67
N ASN A 124 -1.23 5.24 -14.57
CA ASN A 124 -0.64 6.00 -15.67
C ASN A 124 0.73 5.43 -16.06
N TYR A 125 1.63 5.26 -15.09
CA TYR A 125 2.94 4.65 -15.30
C TYR A 125 2.86 3.28 -15.98
N HIS A 126 1.93 2.43 -15.57
CA HIS A 126 1.71 1.13 -16.20
C HIS A 126 1.28 1.24 -17.68
N CYS A 127 0.43 2.22 -18.02
CA CYS A 127 0.04 2.51 -19.40
C CYS A 127 1.20 3.06 -20.22
N THR A 128 1.90 4.08 -19.70
CA THR A 128 3.08 4.69 -20.33
C THR A 128 4.17 3.66 -20.60
N ARG A 129 4.43 2.74 -19.66
CA ARG A 129 5.41 1.67 -19.85
C ARG A 129 5.08 0.81 -21.07
N LYS A 130 3.82 0.46 -21.30
CA LYS A 130 3.42 -0.32 -22.48
C LYS A 130 3.67 0.43 -23.78
N GLN A 131 3.36 1.72 -23.82
CA GLN A 131 3.62 2.58 -24.98
C GLN A 131 5.11 2.75 -25.24
N SER A 132 5.92 2.89 -24.18
CA SER A 132 7.38 3.00 -24.29
C SER A 132 8.00 1.77 -24.96
N LEU A 133 7.45 0.57 -24.74
CA LEU A 133 7.92 -0.68 -25.38
C LEU A 133 7.59 -0.75 -26.88
N THR A 134 6.70 0.11 -27.36
CA THR A 134 6.27 0.17 -28.77
C THR A 134 6.81 1.38 -29.53
N SER A 135 7.50 2.31 -28.83
CA SER A 135 8.16 3.46 -29.46
C SER A 135 9.45 3.02 -30.15
N ASN A 136 9.88 3.79 -31.16
CA ASN A 136 11.17 3.60 -31.81
C ASN A 136 12.36 4.16 -31.00
N HIS A 137 12.08 4.70 -29.80
CA HIS A 137 13.04 5.26 -28.84
C HIS A 137 13.86 6.46 -29.30
N GLN A 138 13.51 7.11 -30.42
CA GLN A 138 14.16 8.35 -30.85
C GLN A 138 13.67 9.57 -30.06
N ASP A 139 12.38 9.60 -29.74
CA ASP A 139 11.76 10.60 -28.86
C ASP A 139 10.57 9.97 -28.10
N ALA A 140 10.90 9.01 -27.23
CA ALA A 140 9.90 8.22 -26.52
C ALA A 140 8.96 9.07 -25.67
N ALA A 141 9.44 10.18 -25.11
CA ALA A 141 8.64 11.08 -24.29
C ALA A 141 7.57 11.79 -25.13
N SER A 142 7.95 12.35 -26.28
CA SER A 142 7.02 12.96 -27.23
C SER A 142 6.02 11.94 -27.77
N ASP A 143 6.49 10.75 -28.15
CA ASP A 143 5.64 9.66 -28.64
C ASP A 143 4.56 9.25 -27.63
N ILE A 144 4.93 9.11 -26.36
CA ILE A 144 4.00 8.81 -25.26
C ILE A 144 2.95 9.91 -25.13
N LEU A 145 3.37 11.17 -25.05
CA LEU A 145 2.47 12.32 -24.88
C LEU A 145 1.50 12.46 -26.06
N LEU A 146 2.00 12.30 -27.29
CA LEU A 146 1.18 12.34 -28.49
C LEU A 146 0.20 11.17 -28.55
N THR A 147 0.61 9.98 -28.11
CA THR A 147 -0.26 8.80 -28.07
C THR A 147 -1.37 8.98 -27.04
N ASP A 148 -1.05 9.48 -25.84
CA ASP A 148 -2.05 9.77 -24.81
C ASP A 148 -3.06 10.82 -25.28
N SER A 149 -2.59 11.92 -25.89
CA SER A 149 -3.45 12.96 -26.47
C SER A 149 -4.39 12.39 -27.55
N ARG A 150 -3.89 11.54 -28.45
CA ARG A 150 -4.73 10.85 -29.45
C ARG A 150 -5.77 9.94 -28.81
N VAL A 151 -5.42 9.22 -27.75
CA VAL A 151 -6.36 8.34 -27.03
C VAL A 151 -7.48 9.17 -26.39
N GLU A 152 -7.18 10.31 -25.80
CA GLU A 152 -8.18 11.23 -25.24
C GLU A 152 -9.15 11.75 -26.31
N GLU A 153 -8.65 12.20 -27.47
CA GLU A 153 -9.50 12.64 -28.58
C GLU A 153 -10.45 11.52 -29.06
N LEU A 154 -9.94 10.28 -29.13
CA LEU A 154 -10.70 9.12 -29.57
C LEU A 154 -11.76 8.64 -28.57
N GLN A 155 -11.66 9.00 -27.27
CA GLN A 155 -12.66 8.62 -26.27
C GLN A 155 -14.04 9.22 -26.56
N HIS A 156 -14.09 10.38 -27.21
CA HIS A 156 -15.33 11.07 -27.55
C HIS A 156 -15.90 10.65 -28.92
N GLY A 157 -15.17 9.86 -29.69
CA GLY A 157 -15.56 9.42 -31.04
C GLY A 157 -16.31 8.09 -31.04
N THR A 158 -17.52 8.06 -31.61
CA THR A 158 -18.23 6.80 -31.87
C THR A 158 -17.60 6.10 -33.07
N ARG A 159 -17.11 4.86 -32.89
CA ARG A 159 -16.53 4.09 -33.99
C ARG A 159 -17.61 3.72 -35.02
N ALA A 160 -17.55 4.29 -36.21
CA ALA A 160 -18.37 3.84 -37.33
C ALA A 160 -17.97 2.41 -37.75
N LYS A 161 -18.96 1.55 -38.01
CA LYS A 161 -18.71 0.23 -38.60
C LYS A 161 -18.10 0.43 -39.99
N ARG A 162 -16.97 -0.24 -40.26
CA ARG A 162 -16.40 -0.32 -41.61
C ARG A 162 -17.44 -0.93 -42.55
N LYS A 163 -17.69 -0.27 -43.68
CA LYS A 163 -18.46 -0.82 -44.81
C LYS A 163 -17.64 -1.88 -45.52
#